data_AF-A0A6J7JFA5-F1
#
_entry.id   AF-A0A6J7JFA5-F1
#
_cell.length_a   1.000
_cell.length_b   1.000
_cell.length_c   1.000
_cell.angle_alpha   90.00
_cell.angle_beta   90.00
_cell.angle_gamma   90.00
#
_symmetry.space_group_name_H-M   'P 1'
#
loop_
_entity.id
_entity.type
_entity.pdbx_description
1 polymer ?
#
loop_
_entity_poly.entity_id
_entity_poly.type
_entity_poly.pdbx_seq_one_letter_code
_entity_poly.pdbx_strand_id
1 'polypeptide(L)'
;MWVEDASGALVRTVSLWYKSSESKYLNELRRWYAAERASIARGGTDTTRTISGATRVAGSYSVVWDAKNDSGALVPQGDYFVCIEAARERGPYELIRDSLSLGTKALQKKLTDSGELTGASASFGG
;
A
#
# COMPACT_ATOMS: atom_id res chain seq x y z
N MET A 1 0.20 2.76 2.08
CA MET A 1 -0.03 2.30 0.69
C MET A 1 0.88 1.11 0.42
N TRP A 2 0.36 0.10 -0.25
CA TRP A 2 1.09 -1.11 -0.61
C TRP A 2 0.67 -1.62 -1.99
N VAL A 3 1.42 -2.59 -2.49
CA VAL A 3 1.13 -3.29 -3.74
C VAL A 3 0.85 -4.76 -3.43
N GLU A 4 -0.17 -5.31 -4.07
CA GLU A 4 -0.46 -6.74 -4.09
C GLU A 4 -0.29 -7.29 -5.51
N ASP A 5 0.05 -8.57 -5.64
CA ASP A 5 -0.01 -9.26 -6.93
C ASP A 5 -1.46 -9.58 -7.33
N ALA A 6 -1.65 -10.18 -8.51
CA ALA A 6 -2.97 -10.59 -9.00
C ALA A 6 -3.73 -11.54 -8.05
N SER A 7 -3.02 -12.31 -7.21
CA SER A 7 -3.62 -13.20 -6.20
C SER A 7 -4.04 -12.47 -4.92
N GLY A 8 -3.64 -11.21 -4.77
CA GLY A 8 -3.85 -10.42 -3.56
C GLY A 8 -2.76 -10.62 -2.50
N ALA A 9 -1.65 -11.29 -2.84
CA ALA A 9 -0.53 -11.44 -1.91
C ALA A 9 0.30 -10.15 -1.87
N LEU A 10 0.80 -9.79 -0.68
CA LEU A 10 1.66 -8.62 -0.50
C LEU A 10 2.93 -8.75 -1.35
N VAL A 11 3.17 -7.75 -2.19
CA VAL A 11 4.40 -7.60 -2.98
C VAL A 11 5.39 -6.68 -2.26
N ARG A 12 4.89 -5.54 -1.79
CA ARG A 12 5.68 -4.51 -1.11
C ARG A 12 4.79 -3.56 -0.32
N THR A 13 5.11 -3.35 0.95
CA THR A 13 4.65 -2.16 1.67
C THR A 13 5.47 -0.96 1.19
N VAL A 14 4.83 0.05 0.59
CA VAL A 14 5.55 1.21 -0.01
C VAL A 14 5.60 2.37 0.96
N SER A 15 4.49 2.63 1.67
CA SER A 15 4.43 3.64 2.72
C SER A 15 3.53 3.18 3.86
N LEU A 16 3.98 3.44 5.08
CA LEU A 16 3.22 3.19 6.30
C LEU A 16 3.42 4.38 7.24
N TRP A 17 2.33 5.03 7.64
CA TRP A 17 2.37 6.20 8.52
C TRP A 17 1.50 5.93 9.75
N TYR A 18 2.13 5.97 10.91
CA TYR A 18 1.47 5.81 12.20
C TYR A 18 2.37 6.42 13.28
N LYS A 19 1.79 6.78 14.42
CA LYS A 19 2.62 7.15 15.58
C LYS A 19 3.17 5.86 16.18
N SER A 20 4.47 5.78 16.42
CA SER A 20 5.08 4.57 16.99
C SER A 20 4.45 4.16 18.34
N SER A 21 4.02 5.13 19.14
CA SER A 21 3.26 4.92 20.39
C SER A 21 1.89 4.26 20.20
N GLU A 22 1.36 4.30 18.98
CA GLU A 22 0.06 3.76 18.57
C GLU A 22 0.22 2.49 17.70
N SER A 23 1.42 1.90 17.64
CA SER A 23 1.71 0.66 16.89
C SER A 23 0.75 -0.50 17.17
N LYS A 24 0.19 -0.56 18.39
CA LYS A 24 -0.81 -1.56 18.78
C LYS A 24 -2.12 -1.49 17.98
N TYR A 25 -2.39 -0.37 17.30
CA TYR A 25 -3.57 -0.15 16.45
C TYR A 25 -3.30 -0.42 14.97
N LEU A 26 -2.10 -0.91 14.60
CA LEU A 26 -1.80 -1.29 13.21
C LEU A 26 -2.76 -2.36 12.67
N ASN A 27 -3.37 -3.16 13.55
CA ASN A 27 -4.41 -4.12 13.19
C ASN A 27 -5.71 -3.48 12.66
N GLU A 28 -5.93 -2.18 12.90
CA GLU A 28 -7.07 -1.44 12.35
C GLU A 28 -6.89 -1.09 10.87
N LEU A 29 -5.66 -1.14 10.34
CA LEU A 29 -5.38 -1.23 8.91
C LEU A 29 -5.62 -2.68 8.45
N ARG A 30 -6.88 -3.10 8.53
CA ARG A 30 -7.32 -4.51 8.47
C ARG A 30 -6.74 -5.27 7.29
N ARG A 31 -6.78 -4.70 6.08
CA ARG A 31 -6.33 -5.40 4.87
C ARG A 31 -4.82 -5.46 4.80
N TRP A 32 -4.15 -4.31 4.96
CA TRP A 32 -2.70 -4.29 4.96
C TRP A 32 -2.12 -5.19 6.06
N TYR A 33 -2.66 -5.12 7.27
CA TYR A 33 -2.19 -5.92 8.39
C TYR A 33 -2.36 -7.42 8.11
N ALA A 34 -3.49 -7.85 7.55
CA ALA A 34 -3.67 -9.24 7.15
C ALA A 34 -2.66 -9.68 6.08
N ALA A 35 -2.41 -8.84 5.08
CA ALA A 35 -1.44 -9.10 4.01
C ALA A 35 0.00 -9.20 4.54
N GLU A 36 0.38 -8.29 5.43
CA GLU A 36 1.68 -8.26 6.13
C GLU A 36 1.87 -9.51 6.98
N ARG A 37 0.89 -9.87 7.83
CA ARG A 37 0.96 -11.08 8.65
C ARG A 37 1.06 -12.34 7.82
N ALA A 38 0.35 -12.41 6.69
CA ALA A 38 0.44 -13.53 5.76
C ALA A 38 1.82 -13.60 5.07
N SER A 39 2.41 -12.45 4.72
CA SER A 39 3.78 -12.38 4.18
C SER A 39 4.81 -12.90 5.19
N ILE A 40 4.76 -12.40 6.43
CA ILE A 40 5.65 -12.83 7.53
C ILE A 40 5.51 -14.33 7.79
N ALA A 41 4.29 -14.87 7.81
CA ALA A 41 4.05 -16.30 8.01
C ALA A 41 4.70 -17.19 6.92
N ARG A 42 4.98 -16.64 5.73
CA ARG A 42 5.69 -17.32 4.64
C ARG A 42 7.20 -17.02 4.60
N GLY A 43 7.74 -16.41 5.66
CA GLY A 43 9.16 -16.05 5.76
C GLY A 43 9.50 -14.66 5.22
N GLY A 44 8.50 -13.81 4.97
CA GLY A 44 8.70 -12.40 4.63
C GLY A 44 9.28 -11.58 5.77
N THR A 45 9.80 -10.39 5.46
CA THR A 45 10.35 -9.46 6.45
C THR A 45 9.23 -8.62 7.08
N ASP A 46 9.32 -8.35 8.39
CA ASP A 46 8.45 -7.40 9.08
C ASP A 46 8.81 -5.96 8.66
N THR A 47 7.96 -5.33 7.87
CA THR A 47 8.18 -4.00 7.28
C THR A 47 7.77 -2.85 8.21
N THR A 48 7.12 -3.14 9.34
CA THR A 48 6.51 -2.14 10.23
C THR A 48 7.53 -1.20 10.87
N ARG A 49 8.77 -1.67 11.09
CA ARG A 49 9.86 -0.89 11.68
C ARG A 49 10.71 -0.13 10.66
N THR A 50 10.67 -0.53 9.39
CA THR A 50 11.63 -0.05 8.37
C THR A 50 11.02 1.06 7.49
N ILE A 51 9.68 1.10 7.37
CA ILE A 51 8.96 1.97 6.43
C ILE A 51 8.12 3.04 7.16
N SER A 52 8.13 3.03 8.49
CA SER A 52 7.35 3.98 9.30
C SER A 52 7.89 5.41 9.19
N GLY A 53 7.06 6.33 8.72
CA GLY A 53 7.26 7.78 8.86
C GLY A 53 6.27 8.39 9.85
N ALA A 54 6.62 9.52 10.47
CA ALA A 54 5.73 10.25 11.37
C ALA A 54 4.36 10.51 10.72
N THR A 55 3.29 10.41 11.51
CA THR A 55 1.91 10.69 11.07
C THR A 55 1.84 12.04 10.37
N ARG A 56 1.39 12.02 9.12
CA ARG A 56 1.23 13.24 8.32
C ARG A 56 -0.20 13.78 8.51
N VAL A 57 -0.35 15.10 8.41
CA VAL A 57 -1.63 15.81 8.54
C VAL A 57 -2.57 15.50 7.36
N ALA A 58 -3.76 16.08 7.30
CA ALA A 58 -4.55 16.01 6.06
C ALA A 58 -3.81 16.75 4.92
N GLY A 59 -3.83 16.21 3.70
CA GLY A 59 -3.18 16.83 2.55
C GLY A 59 -2.94 15.86 1.39
N SER A 60 -2.34 16.39 0.32
CA SER A 60 -1.93 15.61 -0.85
C SER A 60 -0.56 15.00 -0.65
N TYR A 61 -0.41 13.73 -1.02
CA TYR A 61 0.83 12.99 -0.89
C TYR A 61 1.21 12.29 -2.19
N SER A 62 2.49 12.33 -2.51
CA SER A 62 3.09 11.49 -3.55
C SER A 62 3.88 10.37 -2.89
N VAL A 63 3.61 9.14 -3.33
CA VAL A 63 4.31 7.94 -2.89
C VAL A 63 4.89 7.29 -4.14
N VAL A 64 6.19 6.95 -4.11
CA VAL A 64 6.90 6.35 -5.23
C VAL A 64 7.28 4.93 -4.85
N TRP A 65 6.93 3.99 -5.72
CA TRP A 65 7.38 2.61 -5.66
C TRP A 65 8.38 2.37 -6.78
N ASP A 66 9.47 1.68 -6.47
CA ASP A 66 10.60 1.39 -7.38
C ASP A 66 10.40 0.11 -8.21
N ALA A 67 9.17 -0.41 -8.26
CA ALA A 67 8.80 -1.67 -8.92
C ALA A 67 9.55 -2.90 -8.35
N LYS A 68 10.01 -2.84 -7.11
CA LYS A 68 10.66 -3.98 -6.43
C LYS A 68 9.79 -4.58 -5.35
N ASN A 69 9.95 -5.88 -5.14
CA ASN A 69 9.34 -6.59 -4.02
C ASN A 69 10.13 -6.38 -2.71
N ASP A 70 9.71 -7.04 -1.64
CA ASP A 70 10.40 -6.98 -0.33
C ASP A 70 11.85 -7.50 -0.35
N SER A 71 12.21 -8.41 -1.26
CA SER A 71 13.59 -8.89 -1.42
C SER A 71 14.48 -7.96 -2.26
N GLY A 72 13.93 -6.85 -2.76
CA GLY A 72 14.64 -5.89 -3.60
C GLY A 72 14.78 -6.32 -5.06
N ALA A 73 14.11 -7.40 -5.48
CA ALA A 73 14.05 -7.83 -6.86
C ALA A 73 12.95 -7.08 -7.61
N LEU A 74 13.20 -6.75 -8.89
CA LEU A 74 12.17 -6.18 -9.76
C LEU A 74 11.02 -7.18 -9.92
N VAL A 75 9.79 -6.66 -9.85
CA VAL A 75 8.60 -7.47 -10.08
C VAL A 75 8.39 -7.70 -11.58
N PRO A 76 7.82 -8.84 -11.99
CA PRO A 76 7.52 -9.10 -13.40
C PRO A 76 6.40 -8.19 -13.91
N GLN A 77 6.30 -8.07 -15.23
CA GLN A 77 5.10 -7.48 -15.85
C GLN A 77 3.86 -8.34 -15.54
N GLY A 78 2.71 -7.69 -15.43
CA GLY A 78 1.46 -8.37 -15.09
C GLY A 78 0.48 -7.48 -14.35
N ASP A 79 -0.56 -8.11 -13.82
CA ASP A 79 -1.60 -7.43 -13.06
C ASP A 79 -1.28 -7.40 -11.57
N TYR A 80 -1.53 -6.23 -10.98
CA TYR A 80 -1.30 -5.92 -9.59
C TYR A 80 -2.49 -5.15 -9.04
N PHE A 81 -2.51 -4.95 -7.72
CA PHE A 81 -3.39 -3.98 -7.09
C PHE A 81 -2.56 -2.92 -6.38
N VAL A 82 -2.94 -1.66 -6.55
CA VAL A 82 -2.50 -0.56 -5.70
C VAL A 82 -3.53 -0.36 -4.61
N CYS A 83 -3.06 -0.34 -3.37
CA CYS A 83 -3.92 -0.25 -2.19
C CYS A 83 -3.57 0.98 -1.34
N ILE A 84 -4.58 1.76 -0.99
CA ILE A 84 -4.48 2.91 -0.06
C ILE A 84 -5.52 2.68 1.03
N GLU A 85 -5.06 2.61 2.28
CA GLU A 85 -5.92 2.34 3.44
C GLU A 85 -5.70 3.41 4.49
N ALA A 86 -6.79 3.83 5.11
CA ALA A 86 -6.80 4.74 6.23
C ALA A 86 -7.75 4.22 7.31
N ALA A 87 -7.27 4.26 8.55
CA ALA A 87 -8.07 4.02 9.74
C ALA A 87 -7.73 5.11 10.76
N ARG A 88 -8.76 5.72 11.34
CA ARG A 88 -8.63 6.78 12.37
C ARG A 88 -9.36 6.34 13.64
N GLU A 89 -8.89 6.81 14.79
CA GLU A 89 -9.60 6.56 16.05
C GLU A 89 -11.04 7.10 15.95
N ARG A 90 -12.03 6.20 16.08
CA ARG A 90 -13.48 6.49 15.91
C ARG A 90 -13.88 7.04 14.54
N GLY A 91 -12.98 7.02 13.56
CA GLY A 91 -13.28 7.39 12.17
C GLY A 91 -13.73 6.20 11.33
N PRO A 92 -14.14 6.44 10.08
CA PRO A 92 -14.43 5.37 9.15
C PRO A 92 -13.17 4.56 8.83
N TYR A 93 -13.39 3.31 8.46
CA TYR A 93 -12.40 2.48 7.78
C TYR A 93 -12.53 2.71 6.27
N GLU A 94 -11.44 3.06 5.61
CA GLU A 94 -11.44 3.47 4.21
C GLU A 94 -10.35 2.73 3.44
N LEU A 95 -10.73 2.22 2.26
CA LEU A 95 -9.84 1.42 1.43
C LEU A 95 -10.10 1.73 -0.05
N ILE A 96 -9.06 2.16 -0.75
CA ILE A 96 -8.95 2.09 -2.20
C ILE A 96 -8.15 0.84 -2.53
N ARG A 97 -8.68 0.01 -3.44
CA ARG A 97 -7.97 -1.13 -4.02
C ARG A 97 -8.32 -1.26 -5.49
N ASP A 98 -7.41 -0.81 -6.33
CA ASP A 98 -7.64 -0.73 -7.77
C ASP A 98 -6.57 -1.54 -8.51
N SER A 99 -6.99 -2.25 -9.56
CA SER A 99 -6.07 -3.02 -10.41
C SER A 99 -5.15 -2.12 -11.24
N LEU A 100 -3.94 -2.59 -11.49
CA LEU A 100 -2.92 -1.92 -12.28
C LEU A 100 -2.17 -2.96 -13.11
N SER A 101 -2.08 -2.76 -14.42
CA SER A 101 -1.27 -3.62 -15.29
C SER A 101 0.09 -2.99 -15.53
N LEU A 102 1.14 -3.58 -14.95
CA LEU A 102 2.53 -3.15 -15.15
C LEU A 102 3.06 -3.77 -16.44
N GLY A 103 3.49 -2.95 -17.38
CA GLY A 103 4.00 -3.37 -18.68
C GLY A 103 5.00 -2.35 -19.25
N THR A 104 5.37 -2.51 -20.52
CA THR A 104 6.30 -1.59 -21.21
C THR A 104 5.67 -0.25 -21.61
N LYS A 105 4.36 -0.13 -21.51
CA LYS A 105 3.64 1.11 -21.81
C LYS A 105 3.45 1.89 -20.53
N ALA A 106 3.71 3.19 -20.60
CA ALA A 106 3.33 4.10 -19.54
C ALA A 106 1.81 4.03 -19.30
N LEU A 107 1.41 4.15 -18.04
CA LEU A 107 0.02 4.23 -17.64
C LEU A 107 -0.21 5.42 -16.72
N GLN A 108 -1.44 5.90 -16.74
CA GLN A 108 -2.00 6.80 -15.74
C GLN A 108 -3.44 6.38 -15.48
N LYS A 109 -3.80 6.18 -14.21
CA LYS A 109 -5.11 5.72 -13.79
C LYS A 109 -5.63 6.56 -12.63
N LYS A 110 -6.83 7.14 -12.78
CA LYS A 110 -7.60 7.64 -11.63
C LYS A 110 -8.07 6.43 -10.83
N LEU A 111 -7.87 6.46 -9.52
CA LEU A 111 -8.32 5.39 -8.64
C LEU A 111 -9.75 5.64 -8.17
N THR A 112 -10.45 4.56 -7.85
CA THR A 112 -11.80 4.63 -7.27
C THR A 112 -11.75 5.30 -5.89
N ASP A 113 -12.50 6.38 -5.71
CA ASP A 113 -12.60 7.10 -4.45
C ASP A 113 -13.24 6.22 -3.35
N SER A 114 -12.88 6.43 -2.08
CA SER A 114 -13.37 5.66 -0.93
C SER A 114 -13.47 6.54 0.31
N GLY A 115 -14.69 6.99 0.63
CA GLY A 115 -14.92 7.95 1.73
C GLY A 115 -14.16 9.26 1.49
N GLU A 116 -13.33 9.64 2.45
CA GLU A 116 -12.43 10.80 2.42
C GLU A 116 -11.16 10.56 1.58
N LEU A 117 -10.88 9.31 1.18
CA LEU A 117 -9.82 9.01 0.21
C LEU A 117 -10.33 9.34 -1.19
N THR A 118 -10.10 10.57 -1.62
CA THR A 118 -10.58 11.08 -2.91
C THR A 118 -9.44 11.63 -3.77
N GLY A 119 -9.64 11.61 -5.10
CA GLY A 119 -8.71 12.24 -6.04
C GLY A 119 -7.39 11.50 -6.20
N ALA A 120 -7.31 10.25 -5.74
CA ALA A 120 -6.11 9.44 -5.87
C ALA A 120 -5.87 9.04 -7.34
N SER A 121 -4.61 9.01 -7.76
CA SER A 121 -4.20 8.51 -9.07
C SER A 121 -2.89 7.74 -8.95
N ALA A 122 -2.68 6.81 -9.88
CA ALA A 122 -1.45 6.06 -10.03
C ALA A 122 -0.90 6.26 -11.44
N SER A 123 0.41 6.37 -11.55
CA SER A 123 1.13 6.36 -12.82
C SER A 123 2.31 5.40 -12.74
N PHE A 124 2.65 4.81 -13.89
CA PHE A 124 3.83 3.96 -14.04
C PHE A 124 4.47 4.28 -15.38
N GLY A 125 5.79 4.50 -15.38
CA GLY A 125 6.60 4.64 -16.59
C GLY A 125 7.22 3.30 -16.93
N GLY A 126 6.98 2.81 -18.15
CA GLY A 126 7.61 1.59 -18.67
C GLY A 126 9.06 1.79 -19.07
#